data_AF-A0A317I5H6-F1
#
_entry.id   AF-A0A317I5H6-F1
#
_cell.length_a   1.000
_cell.length_b   1.000
_cell.length_c   1.000
_cell.angle_alpha   90.00
_cell.angle_beta   90.00
_cell.angle_gamma   90.00
#
_symmetry.space_group_name_H-M   'P 1'
#
loop_
_entity.id
_entity.type
_entity.pdbx_description
1 polymer ?
#
loop_
_entity_poly.entity_id
_entity_poly.type
_entity_poly.pdbx_seq_one_letter_code
_entity_poly.pdbx_strand_id
1 'polypeptide(L)'
;DDIVLSANLAKGTFYYHFESKEELLVALQEAVLSKAIESVRQKLANGASPLKLLVDFVAETGHWTEENPEFARAVFRQKSAQFTRGVLGAGVKQGKDCTKEFPQDSFPGLVMDLLKQAQKVGEIRGDVETNELAGLVMPVIMHAKARWLFRSEGSLPALLERRLKLLIEGLKAGRRPNAAD
;
A
#
# COMPACT_ATOMS: atom_id res chain seq x y z
N ASP A 1 25.18 -13.32 -8.77
CA ASP A 1 25.56 -14.48 -9.58
C ASP A 1 24.69 -15.69 -9.22
N ASP A 2 24.40 -15.94 -7.94
CA ASP A 2 23.50 -17.03 -7.50
C ASP A 2 22.05 -16.95 -8.05
N ILE A 3 21.48 -15.75 -8.22
CA ILE A 3 20.13 -15.57 -8.80
C ILE A 3 20.08 -15.95 -10.28
N VAL A 4 21.14 -15.63 -11.03
CA VAL A 4 21.27 -15.89 -12.47
C VAL A 4 21.47 -17.39 -12.73
N LEU A 5 22.26 -18.03 -11.87
CA LEU A 5 22.47 -19.48 -11.86
C LEU A 5 21.20 -20.26 -11.46
N SER A 6 20.44 -19.77 -10.48
CA SER A 6 19.20 -20.43 -10.03
C SER A 6 18.02 -20.24 -11.00
N ALA A 7 18.00 -19.14 -11.76
CA ALA A 7 16.98 -18.84 -12.76
C ALA A 7 17.31 -19.38 -14.18
N ASN A 8 18.45 -20.05 -14.35
CA ASN A 8 18.97 -20.52 -15.64
C ASN A 8 19.00 -19.43 -16.73
N LEU A 9 19.34 -18.20 -16.35
CA LEU A 9 19.44 -17.05 -17.26
C LEU A 9 20.91 -16.73 -17.55
N ALA A 10 21.21 -16.20 -18.72
CA ALA A 10 22.54 -15.66 -19.01
C ALA A 10 22.70 -14.30 -18.30
N LYS A 11 23.89 -14.02 -17.76
CA LYS A 11 24.22 -12.75 -17.06
C LYS A 11 23.89 -11.51 -17.91
N GLY A 12 24.05 -11.62 -19.24
CA GLY A 12 23.69 -10.56 -20.20
C GLY A 12 22.19 -10.26 -20.29
N THR A 13 21.31 -11.24 -20.12
CA THR A 13 19.84 -11.04 -20.15
C THR A 13 19.33 -10.41 -18.85
N PHE A 14 20.00 -10.68 -17.73
CA PHE A 14 19.68 -10.10 -16.42
C PHE A 14 19.95 -8.58 -16.39
N TYR A 15 21.12 -8.14 -16.84
CA TYR A 15 21.49 -6.72 -16.90
C TYR A 15 20.90 -5.96 -18.09
N TYR A 16 20.24 -6.66 -19.04
CA TYR A 16 19.51 -6.01 -20.13
C TYR A 16 18.16 -5.44 -19.68
N HIS A 17 17.55 -6.00 -18.62
CA HIS A 17 16.21 -5.59 -18.15
C HIS A 17 16.20 -4.84 -16.80
N PHE A 18 17.28 -4.91 -16.01
CA PHE A 18 17.35 -4.27 -14.69
C PHE A 18 18.72 -3.62 -14.46
N GLU A 19 18.74 -2.35 -14.05
CA GLU A 19 19.99 -1.61 -13.80
C GLU A 19 20.68 -2.09 -12.51
N SER A 20 19.93 -2.71 -11.58
CA SER A 20 20.44 -3.24 -10.33
C SER A 20 19.64 -4.45 -9.81
N LYS A 21 20.22 -5.22 -8.87
CA LYS A 21 19.51 -6.34 -8.21
C LYS A 21 18.31 -5.83 -7.40
N GLU A 22 18.38 -4.61 -6.90
CA GLU A 22 17.36 -3.94 -6.12
C GLU A 22 16.13 -3.57 -6.96
N GLU A 23 16.32 -3.23 -8.24
CA GLU A 23 15.21 -3.02 -9.18
C GLU A 23 14.45 -4.30 -9.51
N LEU A 24 15.17 -5.42 -9.63
CA LEU A 24 14.53 -6.72 -9.78
C LEU A 24 13.63 -7.06 -8.57
N LEU A 25 14.07 -6.73 -7.34
CA LEU A 25 13.25 -6.96 -6.15
C LEU A 25 11.98 -6.11 -6.17
N VAL A 26 12.06 -4.87 -6.64
CA VAL A 26 10.88 -4.00 -6.82
C VAL A 26 9.93 -4.58 -7.86
N ALA A 27 10.44 -4.99 -9.03
CA ALA A 27 9.62 -5.59 -10.09
C ALA A 27 8.98 -6.91 -9.67
N LEU A 28 9.71 -7.75 -8.93
CA LEU A 28 9.17 -8.99 -8.38
C LEU A 28 8.07 -8.71 -7.34
N GLN A 29 8.27 -7.73 -6.46
CA GLN A 29 7.24 -7.31 -5.52
C GLN A 29 5.98 -6.83 -6.26
N GLU A 30 6.15 -6.03 -7.32
CA GLU A 30 5.04 -5.50 -8.11
C GLU A 30 4.27 -6.62 -8.80
N ALA A 31 4.95 -7.60 -9.40
CA ALA A 31 4.30 -8.76 -10.00
C ALA A 31 3.47 -9.59 -8.99
N VAL A 32 3.98 -9.77 -7.76
CA VAL A 32 3.25 -10.46 -6.69
C VAL A 32 2.06 -9.61 -6.22
N LEU A 33 2.28 -8.32 -6.04
CA LEU A 33 1.27 -7.36 -5.58
C LEU A 33 0.10 -7.24 -6.58
N SER A 34 0.39 -7.17 -7.88
CA SER A 34 -0.66 -7.10 -8.93
C SER A 34 -1.62 -8.28 -8.87
N LYS A 35 -1.12 -9.51 -8.64
CA LYS A 35 -1.97 -10.70 -8.48
C LYS A 35 -2.87 -10.62 -7.25
N ALA A 36 -2.32 -10.13 -6.13
CA ALA A 36 -3.09 -9.93 -4.90
C ALA A 36 -4.18 -8.85 -5.08
N ILE A 37 -3.84 -7.74 -5.75
CA ILE A 37 -4.79 -6.66 -6.08
C ILE A 37 -5.93 -7.19 -6.96
N GLU A 38 -5.62 -7.98 -7.98
CA GLU A 38 -6.63 -8.58 -8.85
C GLU A 38 -7.59 -9.49 -8.07
N SER A 39 -7.07 -10.31 -7.14
CA SER A 39 -7.92 -11.12 -6.26
C SER A 39 -8.85 -10.27 -5.39
N VAL A 40 -8.36 -9.16 -4.83
CA VAL A 40 -9.18 -8.23 -4.06
C VAL A 40 -10.27 -7.59 -4.92
N ARG A 41 -9.95 -7.19 -6.14
CA ARG A 41 -10.92 -6.63 -7.09
C ARG A 41 -12.01 -7.61 -7.47
N GLN A 42 -11.68 -8.87 -7.69
CA GLN A 42 -12.66 -9.91 -7.97
C GLN A 42 -13.61 -10.11 -6.78
N LYS A 43 -13.07 -10.15 -5.54
CA LYS A 43 -13.91 -10.23 -4.33
C LYS A 43 -14.83 -9.01 -4.19
N LEU A 44 -14.31 -7.81 -4.49
CA LEU A 44 -15.07 -6.57 -4.48
C LEU A 44 -16.21 -6.58 -5.51
N ALA A 45 -15.94 -7.03 -6.74
CA ALA A 45 -16.93 -7.19 -7.80
C ALA A 45 -18.03 -8.21 -7.42
N ASN A 46 -17.69 -9.21 -6.60
CA ASN A 46 -18.62 -10.19 -6.05
C ASN A 46 -19.37 -9.70 -4.81
N GLY A 47 -19.31 -8.41 -4.48
CA GLY A 47 -20.08 -7.78 -3.41
C GLY A 47 -19.48 -7.90 -2.01
N ALA A 48 -18.20 -8.26 -1.88
CA ALA A 48 -17.53 -8.22 -0.58
C ALA A 48 -17.39 -6.79 -0.06
N SER A 49 -17.44 -6.64 1.27
CA SER A 49 -17.28 -5.35 1.97
C SER A 49 -15.93 -4.69 1.64
N PRO A 50 -15.92 -3.46 1.07
CA PRO A 50 -14.68 -2.75 0.74
C PRO A 50 -13.76 -2.54 1.94
N LEU A 51 -14.30 -2.16 3.11
CA LEU A 51 -13.49 -1.98 4.31
C LEU A 51 -12.91 -3.30 4.83
N LYS A 52 -13.69 -4.39 4.77
CA LYS A 52 -13.18 -5.70 5.17
C LYS A 52 -12.03 -6.11 4.26
N LEU A 53 -12.17 -5.92 2.95
CA LEU A 53 -11.10 -6.20 1.98
C LEU A 53 -9.85 -5.37 2.25
N LEU A 54 -9.97 -4.10 2.63
CA LEU A 54 -8.83 -3.26 2.99
C LEU A 54 -8.08 -3.83 4.21
N VAL A 55 -8.81 -4.20 5.27
CA VAL A 55 -8.22 -4.75 6.49
C VAL A 55 -7.55 -6.09 6.21
N ASP A 56 -8.25 -7.00 5.54
CA ASP A 56 -7.74 -8.34 5.21
C ASP A 56 -6.48 -8.24 4.32
N PHE A 57 -6.51 -7.40 3.28
CA PHE A 57 -5.39 -7.18 2.39
C PHE A 57 -4.17 -6.61 3.12
N VAL A 58 -4.36 -5.60 3.99
CA VAL A 58 -3.25 -5.03 4.74
C VAL A 58 -2.66 -6.05 5.72
N ALA A 59 -3.50 -6.86 6.38
CA ALA A 59 -3.04 -7.94 7.25
C ALA A 59 -2.22 -8.99 6.47
N GLU A 60 -2.69 -9.42 5.30
CA GLU A 60 -1.99 -10.37 4.43
C GLU A 60 -0.63 -9.81 3.98
N THR A 61 -0.57 -8.54 3.55
CA THR A 61 0.72 -7.91 3.23
C THR A 61 1.62 -7.78 4.46
N GLY A 62 1.03 -7.69 5.66
CA GLY A 62 1.74 -7.74 6.94
C GLY A 62 2.38 -9.10 7.17
N HIS A 63 1.62 -10.18 7.04
CA HIS A 63 2.11 -11.56 7.20
C HIS A 63 3.26 -11.85 6.25
N TRP A 64 3.06 -11.53 4.97
CA TRP A 64 4.09 -11.72 3.97
C TRP A 64 5.37 -10.91 4.28
N THR A 65 5.22 -9.72 4.88
CA THR A 65 6.36 -8.89 5.31
C THR A 65 7.10 -9.54 6.48
N GLU A 66 6.40 -10.19 7.41
CA GLU A 66 7.01 -10.92 8.52
C GLU A 66 7.76 -12.18 8.07
N GLU A 67 7.19 -12.89 7.11
CA GLU A 67 7.80 -14.09 6.51
C GLU A 67 9.02 -13.74 5.63
N ASN A 68 9.05 -12.52 5.07
CA ASN A 68 10.08 -12.09 4.12
C ASN A 68 10.76 -10.75 4.51
N PRO A 69 11.32 -10.61 5.73
CA PRO A 69 11.71 -9.31 6.28
C PRO A 69 12.95 -8.69 5.60
N GLU A 70 13.90 -9.51 5.14
CA GLU A 70 15.07 -9.03 4.38
C GLU A 70 14.66 -8.51 3.01
N PHE A 71 13.82 -9.28 2.29
CA PHE A 71 13.26 -8.85 1.01
C PHE A 71 12.46 -7.56 1.17
N ALA A 72 11.56 -7.52 2.15
CA ALA A 72 10.72 -6.36 2.40
C ALA A 72 11.54 -5.12 2.79
N ARG A 73 12.62 -5.27 3.57
CA ARG A 73 13.56 -4.17 3.87
C ARG A 73 14.26 -3.65 2.63
N ALA A 74 14.76 -4.54 1.78
CA ALA A 74 15.45 -4.15 0.55
C ALA A 74 14.52 -3.35 -0.37
N VAL A 75 13.30 -3.84 -0.59
CA VAL A 75 12.30 -3.13 -1.40
C VAL A 75 11.87 -1.82 -0.75
N PHE A 76 11.67 -1.79 0.58
CA PHE A 76 11.31 -0.56 1.29
C PHE A 76 12.40 0.51 1.14
N ARG A 77 13.68 0.16 1.33
CA ARG A 77 14.82 1.09 1.13
C ARG A 77 14.85 1.65 -0.29
N GLN A 78 14.69 0.80 -1.29
CA GLN A 78 14.71 1.22 -2.69
C GLN A 78 13.55 2.17 -3.02
N LYS A 79 12.32 1.83 -2.60
CA LYS A 79 11.13 2.69 -2.81
C LYS A 79 11.22 4.00 -2.03
N SER A 80 11.74 3.98 -0.79
CA SER A 80 12.00 5.21 -0.04
C SER A 80 13.05 6.08 -0.73
N ALA A 81 14.14 5.51 -1.24
CA ALA A 81 15.16 6.26 -1.97
C ALA A 81 14.63 6.85 -3.27
N GLN A 82 13.76 6.13 -4.00
CA GLN A 82 13.07 6.65 -5.18
C GLN A 82 12.10 7.78 -4.82
N PHE A 83 11.33 7.62 -3.74
CA PHE A 83 10.42 8.66 -3.24
C PHE A 83 11.18 9.92 -2.84
N THR A 84 12.24 9.78 -2.03
CA THR A 84 13.10 10.90 -1.61
C THR A 84 13.78 11.57 -2.81
N ARG A 85 14.27 10.81 -3.80
CA ARG A 85 14.80 11.37 -5.06
C ARG A 85 13.73 12.05 -5.89
N GLY A 86 12.50 11.55 -5.90
CA GLY A 86 11.36 12.20 -6.57
C GLY A 86 10.97 13.51 -5.90
N VAL A 87 10.98 13.57 -4.56
CA VAL A 87 10.61 14.76 -3.78
C VAL A 87 11.73 15.80 -3.75
N LEU A 88 13.01 15.39 -3.71
CA LEU A 88 14.16 16.29 -3.66
C LEU A 88 14.72 16.62 -5.07
N GLY A 89 14.52 15.75 -6.05
CA GLY A 89 15.03 15.90 -7.42
C GLY A 89 14.03 16.54 -8.40
N ALA A 90 12.73 16.35 -8.20
CA ALA A 90 11.74 17.25 -8.76
C ALA A 90 11.46 18.30 -7.70
N GLY A 91 11.98 19.52 -7.88
CA GLY A 91 11.62 20.65 -7.03
C GLY A 91 10.12 20.60 -6.79
N VAL A 92 9.73 20.58 -5.52
CA VAL A 92 8.34 20.42 -5.08
C VAL A 92 7.49 21.36 -5.91
N LYS A 93 6.79 20.84 -6.92
CA LYS A 93 5.71 21.56 -7.57
C LYS A 93 4.58 21.59 -6.56
N GLN A 94 4.69 22.47 -5.57
CA GLN A 94 3.55 23.01 -4.85
C GLN A 94 2.73 23.76 -5.90
N GLY A 95 1.86 23.04 -6.59
CA GLY A 95 1.14 23.58 -7.72
C GLY A 95 0.14 22.59 -8.26
N LYS A 96 -1.06 22.57 -7.66
CA LYS A 96 -2.37 22.12 -8.18
C LYS A 96 -2.55 20.75 -8.84
N ASP A 97 -1.51 19.96 -9.12
CA ASP A 97 -1.62 18.64 -9.78
C ASP A 97 -0.92 17.52 -8.99
N CYS A 98 -1.29 17.35 -7.72
CA CYS A 98 -1.08 16.07 -7.01
C CYS A 98 -2.11 15.00 -7.46
N THR A 99 -2.81 15.24 -8.56
CA THR A 99 -3.82 14.41 -9.22
C THR A 99 -3.21 13.37 -10.15
N LYS A 100 -1.93 13.00 -10.00
CA LYS A 100 -1.44 11.80 -10.67
C LYS A 100 -2.17 10.61 -10.05
N GLU A 101 -3.20 10.15 -10.75
CA GLU A 101 -3.92 8.93 -10.44
C GLU A 101 -2.88 7.83 -10.19
N PHE A 102 -2.94 7.21 -9.02
CA PHE A 102 -2.08 6.08 -8.73
C PHE A 102 -2.37 4.99 -9.75
N PRO A 103 -1.34 4.29 -10.28
CA PRO A 103 -1.57 3.15 -11.14
C PRO A 103 -2.56 2.21 -10.47
N GLN A 104 -3.58 1.79 -11.21
CA GLN A 104 -4.64 0.94 -10.68
C GLN A 104 -4.04 -0.32 -10.01
N ASP A 105 -3.00 -0.90 -10.58
CA ASP A 105 -2.37 -2.13 -10.06
C ASP A 105 -1.31 -1.85 -8.98
N SER A 106 -1.35 -0.67 -8.37
CA SER A 106 -0.46 -0.30 -7.26
C SER A 106 -1.18 -0.37 -5.92
N PHE A 107 -0.40 -0.57 -4.85
CA PHE A 107 -0.94 -0.58 -3.49
C PHE A 107 -1.72 0.70 -3.13
N PRO A 108 -1.21 1.93 -3.39
CA PRO A 108 -1.99 3.15 -3.17
C PRO A 108 -3.26 3.23 -4.04
N GLY A 109 -3.21 2.72 -5.28
CA GLY A 109 -4.36 2.65 -6.19
C GLY A 109 -5.48 1.79 -5.60
N LEU A 110 -5.16 0.57 -5.14
CA LEU A 110 -6.15 -0.30 -4.50
C LEU A 110 -6.74 0.33 -3.22
N VAL A 111 -5.93 0.95 -2.37
CA VAL A 111 -6.44 1.62 -1.15
C VAL A 111 -7.41 2.73 -1.53
N MET A 112 -7.08 3.54 -2.54
CA MET A 112 -7.97 4.58 -3.06
C MET A 112 -9.30 4.00 -3.55
N ASP A 113 -9.24 2.94 -4.36
CA ASP A 113 -10.43 2.30 -4.91
C ASP A 113 -11.34 1.74 -3.80
N LEU A 114 -10.76 1.05 -2.81
CA LEU A 114 -11.52 0.50 -1.69
C LEU A 114 -12.17 1.58 -0.84
N LEU A 115 -11.49 2.70 -0.60
CA LEU A 115 -12.07 3.84 0.13
C LEU A 115 -13.21 4.49 -0.67
N LYS A 116 -13.06 4.67 -1.98
CA LYS A 116 -14.13 5.19 -2.85
C LYS A 116 -15.36 4.28 -2.81
N GLN A 117 -15.16 2.97 -2.92
CA GLN A 117 -16.27 2.02 -2.85
C GLN A 117 -16.90 1.99 -1.46
N ALA A 118 -16.10 2.05 -0.39
CA ALA A 118 -16.60 2.14 0.99
C ALA A 118 -17.50 3.37 1.20
N GLN A 119 -17.14 4.53 0.64
CA GLN A 119 -18.01 5.72 0.67
C GLN A 119 -19.29 5.49 -0.12
N LYS A 120 -19.19 4.91 -1.33
CA LYS A 120 -20.34 4.64 -2.21
C LYS A 120 -21.38 3.73 -1.56
N VAL A 121 -20.94 2.72 -0.79
CA VAL A 121 -21.83 1.80 -0.08
C VAL A 121 -22.19 2.25 1.34
N GLY A 122 -21.72 3.43 1.76
CA GLY A 122 -22.02 4.01 3.08
C GLY A 122 -21.29 3.36 4.26
N GLU A 123 -20.20 2.61 4.02
CA GLU A 123 -19.39 2.00 5.07
C GLU A 123 -18.52 3.02 5.83
N ILE A 124 -18.16 4.14 5.18
CA ILE A 124 -17.45 5.27 5.78
C ILE A 124 -18.11 6.59 5.37
N ARG A 125 -17.82 7.64 6.14
CA ARG A 125 -18.33 8.99 5.91
C ARG A 125 -18.05 9.50 4.48
N GLY A 126 -19.07 10.10 3.85
CA GLY A 126 -18.99 10.66 2.49
C GLY A 126 -18.72 12.16 2.44
N ASP A 127 -18.62 12.84 3.58
CA ASP A 127 -18.43 14.29 3.70
C ASP A 127 -16.95 14.73 3.63
N VAL A 128 -16.04 13.78 3.47
CA VAL A 128 -14.59 14.03 3.33
C VAL A 128 -14.13 13.47 1.99
N GLU A 129 -13.32 14.23 1.26
CA GLU A 129 -12.76 13.82 -0.01
C GLU A 129 -11.94 12.53 0.13
N THR A 130 -12.10 11.57 -0.79
CA THR A 130 -11.43 10.27 -0.69
C THR A 130 -9.90 10.41 -0.69
N ASN A 131 -9.37 11.41 -1.39
CA ASN A 131 -7.94 11.71 -1.41
C ASN A 131 -7.41 12.11 -0.03
N GLU A 132 -8.20 12.87 0.74
CA GLU A 132 -7.86 13.23 2.12
C GLU A 132 -7.89 12.00 3.03
N LEU A 133 -8.92 11.14 2.89
CA LEU A 133 -8.98 9.86 3.61
C LEU A 133 -7.78 8.96 3.31
N ALA A 134 -7.39 8.82 2.04
CA ALA A 134 -6.20 8.07 1.65
C ALA A 134 -4.93 8.67 2.24
N GLY A 135 -4.85 10.01 2.30
CA GLY A 135 -3.77 10.75 2.95
C GLY A 135 -3.63 10.48 4.46
N LEU A 136 -4.69 9.99 5.12
CA LEU A 136 -4.66 9.58 6.53
C LEU A 136 -4.38 8.07 6.68
N VAL A 137 -4.96 7.25 5.82
CA VAL A 137 -4.84 5.77 5.88
C VAL A 137 -3.44 5.32 5.48
N MET A 138 -2.89 5.85 4.38
CA MET A 138 -1.62 5.41 3.82
C MET A 138 -0.43 5.59 4.78
N PRO A 139 -0.25 6.75 5.45
CA PRO A 139 0.83 6.92 6.41
C PRO A 139 0.73 5.97 7.61
N VAL A 140 -0.48 5.63 8.08
CA VAL A 140 -0.67 4.69 9.19
C VAL A 140 -0.12 3.31 8.83
N ILE A 141 -0.43 2.83 7.63
CA ILE A 141 0.06 1.55 7.10
C ILE A 141 1.58 1.60 6.92
N MET A 142 2.08 2.62 6.20
CA MET A 142 3.50 2.73 5.88
C MET A 142 4.37 2.92 7.12
N HIS A 143 3.91 3.71 8.09
CA HIS A 143 4.60 3.91 9.36
C HIS A 143 4.64 2.62 10.19
N ALA A 144 3.58 1.83 10.21
CA ALA A 144 3.58 0.53 10.91
C ALA A 144 4.59 -0.43 10.27
N LYS A 145 4.59 -0.57 8.94
CA LYS A 145 5.54 -1.41 8.21
C LYS A 145 6.98 -0.94 8.41
N ALA A 146 7.24 0.36 8.22
CA ALA A 146 8.57 0.94 8.41
C ALA A 146 9.09 0.70 9.84
N ARG A 147 8.27 1.01 10.85
CA ARG A 147 8.64 0.79 12.25
C ARG A 147 9.00 -0.67 12.49
N TRP A 148 8.18 -1.62 12.05
CA TRP A 148 8.45 -3.04 12.26
C TRP A 148 9.68 -3.55 11.49
N LEU A 149 9.88 -3.08 10.25
CA LEU A 149 11.04 -3.48 9.44
C LEU A 149 12.37 -3.01 10.04
N PHE A 150 12.40 -1.84 10.68
CA PHE A 150 13.62 -1.30 11.30
C PHE A 150 13.71 -1.54 12.80
N ARG A 151 12.61 -1.91 13.45
CA ARG A 151 12.49 -2.29 14.86
C ARG A 151 11.45 -3.40 14.99
N SER A 152 11.88 -4.63 14.78
CA SER A 152 11.00 -5.81 14.74
C SER A 152 10.57 -6.19 16.16
N GLU A 153 9.42 -5.66 16.57
CA GLU A 153 8.80 -5.93 17.86
C GLU A 153 7.35 -6.40 17.66
N GLY A 154 7.05 -7.59 18.17
CA GLY A 154 5.72 -8.20 18.10
C GLY A 154 5.27 -8.51 16.67
N SER A 155 3.95 -8.66 16.50
CA SER A 155 3.33 -9.00 15.21
C SER A 155 2.93 -7.74 14.42
N LEU A 156 3.45 -7.61 13.20
CA LEU A 156 3.10 -6.59 12.21
C LEU A 156 1.63 -6.70 11.75
N PRO A 157 1.08 -7.87 11.39
CA PRO A 157 -0.36 -8.03 11.14
C PRO A 157 -1.21 -7.47 12.28
N ALA A 158 -0.92 -7.87 13.52
CA ALA A 158 -1.67 -7.42 14.69
C ALA A 158 -1.51 -5.90 14.94
N LEU A 159 -0.32 -5.35 14.65
CA LEU A 159 -0.07 -3.90 14.72
C LEU A 159 -0.87 -3.14 13.65
N LEU A 160 -0.89 -3.64 12.42
CA LEU A 160 -1.61 -3.06 11.29
C LEU A 160 -3.11 -3.11 11.51
N GLU A 161 -3.65 -4.27 11.88
CA GLU A 161 -5.06 -4.48 12.17
C GLU A 161 -5.54 -3.53 13.27
N ARG A 162 -4.81 -3.47 14.41
CA ARG A 162 -5.16 -2.58 15.53
C ARG A 162 -5.21 -1.11 15.09
N ARG A 163 -4.21 -0.65 14.33
CA ARG A 163 -4.14 0.75 13.89
C ARG A 163 -5.22 1.09 12.86
N LEU A 164 -5.44 0.20 11.90
CA LEU A 164 -6.49 0.39 10.90
C LEU A 164 -7.87 0.37 11.53
N LYS A 165 -8.12 -0.52 12.49
CA LYS A 165 -9.40 -0.58 13.22
C LYS A 165 -9.70 0.76 13.91
N LEU A 166 -8.74 1.31 14.66
CA LEU A 166 -8.89 2.61 15.32
C LEU A 166 -9.17 3.74 14.31
N LEU A 167 -8.47 3.75 13.18
CA LEU A 167 -8.68 4.74 12.13
C LEU A 167 -10.08 4.60 11.51
N ILE A 168 -10.46 3.37 11.12
CA ILE A 168 -11.75 3.06 10.51
C ILE A 168 -12.92 3.38 11.44
N GLU A 169 -12.80 3.11 12.74
CA GLU A 169 -13.81 3.50 13.74
C GLU A 169 -14.03 5.02 13.74
N GLY A 170 -12.95 5.81 13.67
CA GLY A 170 -13.02 7.26 13.50
C GLY A 170 -13.65 7.71 12.18
N LEU A 171 -13.42 6.98 11.09
CA LEU A 171 -14.02 7.26 9.77
C LEU A 171 -15.51 6.90 9.70
N LYS A 172 -15.95 5.88 10.46
CA LYS A 172 -17.34 5.47 10.60
C LYS A 172 -18.16 6.42 11.45
N ALA A 173 -17.53 7.08 12.42
CA ALA A 173 -18.18 8.00 13.37
C ALA A 173 -18.66 9.33 12.77
N GLY A 174 -18.78 9.43 11.44
CA GLY A 174 -19.39 10.55 10.73
C GLY A 174 -20.91 10.65 10.89
N ARG A 175 -21.42 10.63 12.12
CA ARG A 175 -22.64 11.33 12.49
C ARG A 175 -22.25 12.44 13.45
N ARG A 176 -22.22 13.69 12.97
CA ARG A 176 -22.40 14.79 13.92
C ARG A 176 -23.86 14.74 14.41
N PRO A 177 -24.10 15.04 15.71
CA PRO A 177 -25.45 15.19 16.22
C PRO A 177 -26.16 16.28 15.43
N ASN A 178 -27.46 16.07 15.18
CA ASN A 178 -28.35 17.17 14.84
C ASN A 178 -28.05 18.32 15.82
N ALA A 179 -27.49 19.41 15.33
CA ALA A 179 -27.65 20.69 16.01
C ALA A 179 -29.13 21.02 15.81
N ALA A 180 -29.91 20.68 16.84
CA ALA A 180 -31.22 21.24 17.03
C ALA A 180 -31.07 22.75 17.32
N ASP A 181 -32.08 23.48 16.84
CA ASP A 181 -32.42 24.90 16.99
C ASP A 181 -31.67 25.93 16.15
#